data_AF-A0AB38D0C5-F1
#
_entry.id   AF-A0AB38D0C5-F1
#
_cell.length_a   1.000
_cell.length_b   1.000
_cell.length_c   1.000
_cell.angle_alpha   90.00
_cell.angle_beta   90.00
_cell.angle_gamma   90.00
#
_symmetry.space_group_name_H-M   'P 1'
#
loop_
_entity.id
_entity.type
_entity.pdbx_description
1 polymer ?
#
loop_
_entity_poly.entity_id
_entity_poly.type
_entity_poly.pdbx_seq_one_letter_code
_entity_poly.pdbx_strand_id
1 'polypeptide(L)' 'MTTFAMPELPDITFTVERGGLDPDGKLNPSWIQITGTDSNENIVSSVGFSGP' A
#
# COMPACT_ATOMS: atom_id res chain seq x y z
N MET A 1 -21.29 10.04 1.75
CA MET A 1 -20.39 8.99 1.21
C MET A 1 -19.75 9.56 -0.03
N THR A 2 -18.44 9.77 -0.01
CA THR A 2 -17.71 10.33 -1.15
C THR A 2 -16.92 9.19 -1.76
N THR A 3 -17.31 8.74 -2.94
CA THR A 3 -16.53 7.77 -3.71
C THR A 3 -15.51 8.57 -4.52
N PHE A 4 -14.24 8.45 -4.17
CA PHE A 4 -13.15 8.98 -4.97
C PHE A 4 -12.79 7.92 -6.02
N ALA A 5 -13.19 8.14 -7.27
CA ALA A 5 -12.70 7.33 -8.38
C ALA A 5 -11.28 7.79 -8.68
N MET A 6 -10.30 6.94 -8.38
CA MET A 6 -8.93 7.17 -8.80
C MET A 6 -8.92 7.09 -10.33
N PRO A 7 -8.47 8.12 -11.06
CA PRO A 7 -8.24 7.99 -12.49
C PRO A 7 -7.30 6.81 -12.71
N GLU A 8 -7.48 6.05 -13.79
CA GLU A 8 -6.55 4.99 -14.14
C GLU A 8 -5.13 5.56 -14.10
N LEU A 9 -4.29 4.94 -13.27
CA LEU A 9 -2.87 5.23 -13.22
C LEU A 9 -2.22 4.19 -14.15
N PRO A 10 -2.06 4.50 -15.44
CA PRO A 10 -1.35 3.59 -16.34
C PRO A 10 0.04 3.33 -15.75
N ASP A 11 0.46 2.07 -15.88
CA ASP A 11 1.77 1.60 -15.43
C ASP A 11 1.99 1.58 -13.90
N ILE A 12 0.93 1.74 -13.08
CA ILE A 12 1.01 1.53 -11.63
C ILE A 12 0.21 0.30 -11.22
N THR A 13 0.90 -0.65 -10.59
CA THR A 13 0.30 -1.84 -9.98
C THR A 13 0.22 -1.65 -8.47
N PHE A 14 -0.94 -1.94 -7.87
CA PHE A 14 -1.10 -1.94 -6.43
C PHE A 14 -1.15 -3.37 -5.90
N THR A 15 -0.30 -3.69 -4.93
CA THR A 15 -0.31 -4.95 -4.19
C THR A 15 -0.76 -4.69 -2.76
N VAL A 16 -1.47 -5.65 -2.19
CA VAL A 16 -1.96 -5.60 -0.81
C VAL A 16 -1.43 -6.81 -0.07
N GLU A 17 -0.70 -6.58 1.01
CA GLU A 17 -0.10 -7.61 1.83
C GLU A 17 -0.56 -7.49 3.29
N ARG A 18 -0.70 -8.64 3.95
CA ARG A 18 -0.95 -8.72 5.39
C ARG A 18 0.40 -8.71 6.10
N GLY A 19 0.53 -7.87 7.10
CA GLY A 19 1.84 -7.51 7.64
C GLY A 19 2.33 -6.23 7.00
N GLY A 20 2.83 -5.32 7.84
CA GLY A 20 3.54 -4.13 7.42
C GLY A 20 4.61 -3.80 8.45
N LEU A 21 5.61 -3.00 8.06
CA LEU A 21 6.58 -2.50 9.03
C LEU A 21 5.96 -1.32 9.80
N ASP A 22 6.06 -1.37 11.12
CA ASP A 22 5.78 -0.20 11.96
C ASP A 22 6.88 0.87 11.79
N PRO A 23 6.69 2.09 12.34
CA PRO A 23 7.71 3.15 12.27
C PRO A 23 9.08 2.76 12.82
N ASP A 24 9.13 1.73 13.69
CA ASP A 24 10.36 1.20 14.27
C ASP A 24 10.98 0.07 13.41
N GLY A 25 10.38 -0.23 12.25
CA GLY A 25 10.85 -1.26 11.32
C GLY A 25 10.49 -2.68 11.74
N LYS A 26 9.55 -2.87 12.66
CA LYS A 26 9.10 -4.19 13.12
C LYS A 26 7.85 -4.62 12.36
N LEU A 27 7.86 -5.88 11.93
CA LEU A 27 6.70 -6.48 11.25
C LEU A 27 5.51 -6.57 12.21
N ASN A 28 4.42 -5.88 11.87
CA ASN A 28 3.15 -5.99 12.55
C ASN A 28 2.16 -6.81 11.69
N PRO A 29 1.91 -8.09 12.03
CA PRO A 29 1.03 -8.96 11.25
C PRO A 29 -0.46 -8.54 11.28
N SER A 30 -0.85 -7.66 12.20
CA SER A 30 -2.22 -7.12 12.26
C SER A 30 -2.43 -5.95 11.30
N TRP A 31 -1.38 -5.51 10.59
CA TRP A 31 -1.46 -4.41 9.64
C TRP A 31 -1.74 -4.90 8.23
N ILE A 32 -2.23 -4.00 7.40
CA ILE A 32 -2.32 -4.18 5.95
C ILE A 32 -1.43 -3.13 5.31
N GLN A 33 -0.51 -3.56 4.46
CA GLN A 33 0.29 -2.67 3.65
C GLN A 33 -0.20 -2.70 2.21
N ILE A 34 -0.43 -1.53 1.65
CA ILE A 34 -0.73 -1.33 0.23
C ILE A 34 0.50 -0.68 -0.39
N THR A 35 1.11 -1.36 -1.36
CA THR A 35 2.29 -0.88 -2.08
C THR A 35 1.89 -0.63 -3.53
N GLY A 36 2.18 0.56 -4.05
CA GLY A 36 2.06 0.88 -5.46
C GLY A 36 3.44 0.83 -6.12
N THR A 37 3.59 0.07 -7.20
CA THR A 37 4.83 -0.01 -7.99
C THR A 37 4.61 0.47 -9.42
N ASP A 38 5.61 1.15 -9.99
CA ASP A 38 5.63 1.50 -11.42
C ASP A 38 5.96 0.27 -12.31
N SER A 39 6.02 0.47 -13.64
CA SER A 39 6.39 -0.57 -14.61
C SER A 39 7.81 -1.12 -14.45
N ASN A 40 8.66 -0.44 -13.68
CA ASN A 40 10.04 -0.86 -13.40
C ASN A 40 10.16 -1.46 -11.98
N GLU A 41 9.04 -1.79 -11.34
CA GLU A 41 8.95 -2.32 -9.98
C GLU A 41 9.43 -1.34 -8.88
N ASN A 42 9.57 -0.05 -9.19
CA ASN A 42 9.91 0.95 -8.18
C ASN A 42 8.69 1.28 -7.33
N ILE A 43 8.85 1.33 -6.02
CA ILE A 43 7.79 1.76 -5.10
C ILE A 43 7.52 3.25 -5.29
N VAL A 44 6.31 3.58 -5.75
CA VAL A 44 5.82 4.96 -5.91
C VAL A 44 4.83 5.36 -4.81
N SER A 45 4.28 4.37 -4.09
CA SER A 45 3.38 4.60 -2.96
C SER A 45 3.50 3.46 -1.95
N SER A 46 3.45 3.78 -0.66
CA SER A 46 3.34 2.80 0.41
C SER A 46 2.44 3.36 1.51
N VAL A 47 1.35 2.65 1.79
CA VAL A 47 0.35 3.02 2.81
C VAL A 47 0.09 1.84 3.72
N GLY A 48 0.30 2.03 5.02
CA GLY A 48 -0.02 1.04 6.06
C GLY A 48 -1.29 1.41 6.81
N PHE A 49 -2.17 0.44 7.03
CA PHE A 49 -3.33 0.57 7.91
C PHE A 49 -3.14 -0.34 9.12
N SER A 50 -3.19 0.23 10.32
CA SER A 50 -3.30 -0.56 11.54
C SER A 50 -4.74 -1.05 11.71
N GLY A 51 -4.92 -2.36 11.88
CA GLY A 51 -6.21 -2.91 12.31
C GLY A 51 -6.59 -2.43 13.73
N PRO A 52 -7.89 -2.48 14.09
CA PRO A 52 -8.35 -2.22 15.46
C PRO A 52 -7.80 -3.23 16.48
#